data_AF-A0A078JZE4-F1
#
_entry.id   AF-A0A078JZE4-F1
#
_cell.length_a   1.000
_cell.length_b   1.000
_cell.length_c   1.000
_cell.angle_alpha   90.00
_cell.angle_beta   90.00
_cell.angle_gamma   90.00
#
_symmetry.space_group_name_H-M   'P 1'
#
loop_
_entity.id
_entity.type
_entity.pdbx_description
1 polymer ?
#
loop_
_entity_poly.entity_id
_entity_poly.type
_entity_poly.pdbx_seq_one_letter_code
_entity_poly.pdbx_strand_id
1 'polypeptide(L)'
;LKNLSKPTADDKAIAQVGTISANSDESIGTIIADAMKKVGKEGVITVEEGSGLENELDVVEGMQFDRGYLSPYFINNQQSMSADLDDPFILLHDKKISNVRDLLPVLEGVAKAGKPLLIVAEEVEGEALATLVVNTIRGIVKVCAVKAPGFGDRRKAMLEDMAVLTGGTVISEEVGLSLEKATIADLGRAKKIQVSKENTTIIDGAGETTGIEARIKQIKAQIEETSSDYDREKLQERVAKLAGGVAVIKVGASTEIEMKEKKARVEDALH
;
A
#
# COMPACT_ATOMS: atom_id res chain seq x y z
N LEU A 1 5.25 25.90 -22.87
CA LEU A 1 4.39 25.00 -22.06
C LEU A 1 4.38 25.39 -20.58
N LYS A 2 5.51 25.35 -19.84
CA LYS A 2 5.54 25.78 -18.42
C LYS A 2 4.95 27.18 -18.18
N ASN A 3 5.30 28.16 -19.02
CA ASN A 3 4.77 29.54 -18.92
C ASN A 3 3.27 29.69 -19.28
N LEU A 4 2.65 28.68 -19.90
CA LEU A 4 1.22 28.67 -20.23
C LEU A 4 0.40 27.85 -19.22
N SER A 5 1.07 27.09 -18.35
CA SER A 5 0.42 26.21 -17.37
C SER A 5 -0.27 27.04 -16.30
N LYS A 6 -1.50 26.66 -15.95
CA LYS A 6 -2.23 27.24 -14.83
C LYS A 6 -2.20 26.26 -13.66
N PRO A 7 -1.68 26.65 -12.48
CA PRO A 7 -1.68 25.77 -11.31
C PRO A 7 -3.11 25.53 -10.82
N THR A 8 -3.41 24.27 -10.51
CA THR A 8 -4.62 23.84 -9.80
C THR A 8 -4.39 24.03 -8.30
N ALA A 9 -4.71 25.22 -7.81
CA ALA A 9 -4.39 25.63 -6.44
C ALA A 9 -5.54 25.43 -5.44
N ASP A 10 -6.79 25.45 -5.92
CA ASP A 10 -8.00 25.41 -5.11
C ASP A 10 -8.86 24.18 -5.40
N ASP A 11 -9.61 23.73 -4.38
CA ASP A 11 -10.51 22.58 -4.43
C ASP A 11 -11.46 22.64 -5.65
N LYS A 12 -11.89 23.85 -6.03
CA LYS A 12 -12.76 24.06 -7.19
C LYS A 12 -12.08 23.73 -8.51
N ALA A 13 -10.81 24.10 -8.69
CA ALA A 13 -10.06 23.74 -9.89
C ALA A 13 -9.79 22.23 -9.94
N ILE A 14 -9.50 21.60 -8.80
CA ILE A 14 -9.35 20.14 -8.70
C ILE A 14 -10.66 19.45 -9.13
N ALA A 15 -11.80 19.88 -8.59
CA ALA A 15 -13.10 19.34 -8.95
C ALA A 15 -13.40 19.52 -10.44
N GLN A 16 -13.10 20.69 -11.02
CA GLN A 16 -13.30 20.95 -12.44
C GLN A 16 -12.46 20.04 -13.33
N VAL A 17 -11.18 19.81 -13.00
CA VAL A 17 -10.33 18.88 -13.75
C VAL A 17 -10.88 17.47 -13.65
N GLY A 18 -11.22 17.01 -12.44
CA GLY A 18 -11.81 15.68 -12.23
C GLY A 18 -13.12 15.49 -13.01
N THR A 19 -14.01 16.49 -13.00
CA THR A 19 -15.26 16.46 -13.77
C THR A 19 -15.02 16.34 -15.27
N ILE A 20 -14.08 17.11 -15.82
CA ILE A 20 -13.78 17.06 -17.26
C ILE A 20 -13.19 15.71 -17.64
N SER A 21 -12.25 15.19 -16.84
CA SER A 21 -11.65 13.86 -17.07
C SER A 21 -12.67 12.73 -16.92
N ALA A 22 -13.68 12.90 -16.05
CA ALA A 22 -14.75 11.93 -15.82
C ALA A 22 -15.95 12.05 -16.77
N ASN A 23 -15.76 12.56 -18.00
CA ASN A 23 -16.81 12.79 -18.99
C ASN A 23 -17.93 13.75 -18.53
N SER A 24 -17.55 14.86 -17.90
CA SER A 24 -18.46 15.88 -17.35
C SER A 24 -19.34 15.40 -16.19
N ASP A 25 -18.90 14.36 -15.48
CA ASP A 25 -19.55 13.89 -14.25
C ASP A 25 -19.12 14.74 -13.04
N GLU A 26 -19.99 15.66 -12.63
CA GLU A 26 -19.74 16.54 -11.48
C GLU A 26 -19.62 15.77 -10.16
N SER A 27 -20.31 14.62 -10.04
CA SER A 27 -20.26 13.82 -8.81
C SER A 27 -18.87 13.20 -8.60
N ILE A 28 -18.23 12.75 -9.69
CA ILE A 28 -16.86 12.20 -9.67
C ILE A 28 -15.83 13.31 -9.39
N GLY A 29 -15.95 14.46 -10.05
CA GLY A 29 -15.04 15.58 -9.77
C GLY A 29 -15.10 16.06 -8.33
N THR A 30 -16.31 16.14 -7.76
CA THR A 30 -16.52 16.57 -6.37
C THR A 30 -15.92 15.58 -5.38
N ILE A 31 -16.17 14.27 -5.54
CA ILE A 31 -15.65 13.27 -4.59
C ILE A 31 -14.12 13.15 -4.64
N ILE A 32 -13.50 13.35 -5.82
CA ILE A 32 -12.04 13.41 -5.96
C ILE A 32 -11.47 14.62 -5.22
N ALA A 33 -12.09 15.80 -5.36
CA ALA A 33 -11.66 17.00 -4.65
C ALA A 33 -11.79 16.84 -3.13
N ASP A 34 -12.89 16.25 -2.66
CA ASP A 34 -13.09 15.95 -1.24
C ASP A 34 -12.07 14.95 -0.71
N ALA A 35 -11.72 13.91 -1.49
CA ALA A 35 -10.69 12.96 -1.14
C ALA A 35 -9.32 13.65 -0.99
N MET A 36 -8.89 14.41 -2.00
CA MET A 36 -7.63 15.17 -1.96
C MET A 36 -7.57 16.15 -0.79
N LYS A 37 -8.70 16.75 -0.42
CA LYS A 37 -8.80 17.65 0.72
C LYS A 37 -8.59 16.93 2.05
N LYS A 38 -9.12 15.72 2.19
CA LYS A 38 -9.00 14.93 3.42
C LYS A 38 -7.57 14.39 3.64
N VAL A 39 -6.95 13.83 2.60
CA VAL A 39 -5.62 13.20 2.73
C VAL A 39 -4.45 14.14 2.40
N GLY A 40 -4.75 15.32 1.85
CA GLY A 40 -3.76 16.30 1.43
C GLY A 40 -3.06 15.91 0.11
N LYS A 41 -2.12 16.76 -0.32
CA LYS A 41 -1.42 16.60 -1.62
C LYS A 41 -0.56 15.36 -1.73
N GLU A 42 0.00 14.91 -0.61
CA GLU A 42 0.84 13.71 -0.52
C GLU A 42 0.03 12.47 -0.12
N GLY A 43 -1.28 12.63 0.05
CA GLY A 43 -2.19 11.57 0.42
C GLY A 43 -2.47 10.62 -0.74
N VAL A 44 -2.75 9.37 -0.42
CA VAL A 44 -3.03 8.33 -1.42
C VAL A 44 -4.53 8.17 -1.55
N ILE A 45 -5.02 8.11 -2.78
CA ILE A 45 -6.43 7.88 -3.09
C ILE A 45 -6.54 6.56 -3.85
N THR A 46 -7.42 5.68 -3.39
CA THR A 46 -7.75 4.41 -4.03
C THR A 46 -9.24 4.34 -4.33
N VAL A 47 -9.61 3.54 -5.33
CA VAL A 47 -11.00 3.39 -5.78
C VAL A 47 -11.42 1.93 -5.61
N GLU A 48 -12.54 1.72 -4.93
CA GLU A 48 -13.13 0.41 -4.69
C GLU A 48 -14.56 0.31 -5.20
N GLU A 49 -15.01 -0.91 -5.39
CA GLU A 49 -16.41 -1.22 -5.71
C GLU A 49 -17.26 -1.03 -4.44
N GLY A 50 -18.27 -0.17 -4.51
CA GLY A 50 -19.19 0.08 -3.41
C GLY A 50 -20.32 -0.95 -3.35
N SER A 51 -20.86 -1.19 -2.16
CA SER A 51 -22.02 -2.08 -1.97
C SER A 51 -23.37 -1.36 -2.11
N GLY A 52 -23.37 -0.04 -2.21
CA GLY A 52 -24.56 0.81 -2.25
C GLY A 52 -24.81 1.46 -3.62
N LEU A 53 -25.89 2.24 -3.69
CA LEU A 53 -26.20 3.07 -4.86
C LEU A 53 -25.37 4.36 -4.89
N GLU A 54 -25.02 4.88 -3.71
CA GLU A 54 -24.30 6.14 -3.56
C GLU A 54 -22.79 5.91 -3.46
N ASN A 55 -22.01 6.91 -3.89
CA ASN A 55 -20.57 6.89 -3.69
C ASN A 55 -20.25 7.23 -2.23
N GLU A 56 -19.27 6.54 -1.65
CA GLU A 56 -18.79 6.79 -0.29
C GLU A 56 -17.31 7.18 -0.31
N LEU A 57 -16.90 8.01 0.65
CA LEU A 57 -15.51 8.43 0.84
C LEU A 57 -15.09 8.19 2.28
N ASP A 58 -14.28 7.16 2.47
CA ASP A 58 -13.67 6.82 3.76
C ASP A 58 -12.19 7.20 3.76
N VAL A 59 -11.67 7.53 4.95
CA VAL A 59 -10.23 7.67 5.17
C VAL A 59 -9.85 6.61 6.18
N VAL A 60 -8.92 5.76 5.79
CA VAL A 60 -8.46 4.64 6.59
C VAL A 60 -6.96 4.74 6.83
N GLU A 61 -6.49 4.06 7.89
CA GLU A 61 -5.07 3.97 8.17
C GLU A 61 -4.38 3.15 7.09
N GLY A 62 -3.43 3.74 6.39
CA GLY A 62 -2.76 3.09 5.27
C GLY A 62 -1.55 3.88 4.81
N MET A 63 -0.80 3.31 3.86
CA MET A 63 0.37 3.98 3.30
C MET A 63 0.68 3.47 1.89
N GLN A 64 1.41 4.27 1.11
CA GLN A 64 2.00 3.87 -0.16
C GLN A 64 3.53 4.03 -0.14
N PHE A 65 4.22 3.10 -0.78
CA PHE A 65 5.66 3.20 -1.02
C PHE A 65 6.04 2.76 -2.43
N ASP A 66 7.16 3.31 -2.91
CA ASP A 66 7.55 3.30 -4.32
C ASP A 66 8.35 2.03 -4.67
N ARG A 67 7.71 0.88 -4.43
CA ARG A 67 8.22 -0.46 -4.78
C ARG A 67 7.07 -1.29 -5.34
N GLY A 68 7.19 -1.71 -6.58
CA GLY A 68 6.23 -2.63 -7.21
C GLY A 68 6.60 -4.10 -7.08
N TYR A 69 5.81 -4.94 -7.74
CA TYR A 69 6.00 -6.39 -7.77
C TYR A 69 7.37 -6.77 -8.36
N LEU A 70 8.01 -7.78 -7.76
CA LEU A 70 9.27 -8.34 -8.26
C LEU A 70 9.09 -9.13 -9.57
N SER A 71 7.88 -9.60 -9.85
CA SER A 71 7.55 -10.35 -11.05
C SER A 71 6.16 -10.00 -11.55
N PRO A 72 5.98 -9.72 -12.86
CA PRO A 72 4.65 -9.52 -13.45
C PRO A 72 3.73 -10.73 -13.31
N TYR A 73 4.28 -11.92 -13.04
CA TYR A 73 3.48 -13.12 -12.82
C TYR A 73 2.67 -13.12 -11.51
N PHE A 74 2.86 -12.13 -10.63
CA PHE A 74 1.99 -11.92 -9.47
C PHE A 74 0.70 -11.16 -9.81
N ILE A 75 0.59 -10.56 -11.01
CA ILE A 75 -0.60 -9.82 -11.45
C ILE A 75 -1.80 -10.76 -11.52
N ASN A 76 -2.82 -10.45 -10.73
CA ASN A 76 -4.12 -11.12 -10.76
C ASN A 76 -5.24 -10.22 -11.32
N ASN A 77 -4.99 -8.92 -11.46
CA ASN A 77 -5.85 -7.97 -12.13
C ASN A 77 -5.21 -7.49 -13.45
N GLN A 78 -5.63 -8.09 -14.56
CA GLN A 78 -5.07 -7.81 -15.88
C GLN A 78 -5.49 -6.44 -16.45
N GLN A 79 -6.55 -5.82 -15.91
CA GLN A 79 -7.02 -4.51 -16.38
C GLN A 79 -6.15 -3.39 -15.84
N SER A 80 -5.88 -3.41 -14.53
CA SER A 80 -5.03 -2.43 -13.86
C SER A 80 -3.54 -2.81 -13.82
N MET A 81 -3.18 -3.99 -14.36
CA MET A 81 -1.83 -4.54 -14.31
C MET A 81 -1.26 -4.56 -12.88
N SER A 82 -2.08 -5.03 -11.93
CA SER A 82 -1.75 -5.03 -10.50
C SER A 82 -2.01 -6.39 -9.84
N ALA A 83 -1.38 -6.60 -8.69
CA ALA A 83 -1.69 -7.67 -7.77
C ALA A 83 -2.55 -7.10 -6.63
N ASP A 84 -3.84 -7.44 -6.64
CA ASP A 84 -4.81 -7.08 -5.60
C ASP A 84 -4.91 -8.24 -4.58
N LEU A 85 -4.61 -7.98 -3.31
CA LEU A 85 -4.65 -8.96 -2.23
C LEU A 85 -5.68 -8.52 -1.18
N ASP A 86 -6.76 -9.29 -1.02
CA ASP A 86 -7.80 -9.04 -0.02
C ASP A 86 -7.55 -9.83 1.28
N ASP A 87 -7.70 -9.15 2.43
CA ASP A 87 -7.38 -9.65 3.79
C ASP A 87 -6.03 -10.40 3.88
N PRO A 88 -4.92 -9.83 3.36
CA PRO A 88 -3.64 -10.52 3.32
C PRO A 88 -2.92 -10.52 4.68
N PHE A 89 -2.03 -11.50 4.84
CA PHE A 89 -0.91 -11.41 5.77
C PHE A 89 0.26 -10.65 5.13
N ILE A 90 1.09 -10.05 5.96
CA ILE A 90 2.24 -9.22 5.55
C ILE A 90 3.48 -9.69 6.29
N LEU A 91 4.42 -10.30 5.57
CA LEU A 91 5.74 -10.64 6.08
C LEU A 91 6.69 -9.46 5.86
N LEU A 92 7.31 -8.99 6.94
CA LEU A 92 8.30 -7.92 6.94
C LEU A 92 9.67 -8.51 7.35
N HIS A 93 10.63 -8.49 6.43
CA HIS A 93 11.95 -9.11 6.67
C HIS A 93 13.10 -8.19 6.23
N ASP A 94 14.08 -7.95 7.12
CA ASP A 94 15.18 -7.01 6.82
C ASP A 94 16.39 -7.65 6.10
N LYS A 95 16.25 -8.88 5.60
CA LYS A 95 17.31 -9.56 4.84
C LYS A 95 16.80 -10.07 3.49
N LYS A 96 17.75 -10.55 2.69
CA LYS A 96 17.46 -11.21 1.41
C LYS A 96 16.90 -12.60 1.65
N ILE A 97 15.95 -12.99 0.80
CA ILE A 97 15.35 -14.33 0.79
C ILE A 97 15.73 -15.01 -0.52
N SER A 98 16.71 -15.91 -0.45
CA SER A 98 17.20 -16.66 -1.63
C SER A 98 16.73 -18.12 -1.61
N ASN A 99 16.39 -18.66 -0.43
CA ASN A 99 15.98 -20.06 -0.23
C ASN A 99 14.50 -20.12 0.17
N VAL A 100 13.72 -20.95 -0.52
CA VAL A 100 12.29 -21.12 -0.22
C VAL A 100 12.05 -21.89 1.08
N ARG A 101 13.02 -22.69 1.54
CA ARG A 101 12.88 -23.50 2.76
C ARG A 101 12.63 -22.63 3.99
N ASP A 102 13.28 -21.48 4.04
CA ASP A 102 13.16 -20.53 5.15
C ASP A 102 11.73 -19.96 5.24
N LEU A 103 11.01 -19.90 4.11
CA LEU A 103 9.63 -19.45 4.02
C LEU A 103 8.59 -20.54 4.30
N LEU A 104 8.95 -21.83 4.34
CA LEU A 104 7.98 -22.93 4.47
C LEU A 104 7.04 -22.77 5.67
N PRO A 105 7.52 -22.44 6.89
CA PRO A 105 6.64 -22.31 8.06
C PRO A 105 5.58 -21.21 7.86
N VAL A 106 5.98 -20.08 7.29
CA VAL A 106 5.10 -18.95 6.99
C VAL A 106 4.10 -19.33 5.88
N LEU A 107 4.58 -19.93 4.79
CA LEU A 107 3.73 -20.32 3.65
C LEU A 107 2.70 -21.37 4.04
N GLU A 108 3.08 -22.38 4.83
CA GLU A 108 2.16 -23.40 5.34
C GLU A 108 1.10 -22.78 6.25
N GLY A 109 1.51 -21.89 7.15
CA GLY A 109 0.59 -21.17 8.03
C GLY A 109 -0.44 -20.34 7.27
N VAL A 110 0.03 -19.51 6.33
CA VAL A 110 -0.83 -18.68 5.48
C VAL A 110 -1.75 -19.53 4.61
N ALA A 111 -1.23 -20.59 3.98
CA ALA A 111 -2.02 -21.48 3.13
C ALA A 111 -3.13 -22.17 3.94
N LYS A 112 -2.86 -22.61 5.17
CA LYS A 112 -3.86 -23.18 6.08
C LYS A 112 -4.95 -22.17 6.46
N ALA A 113 -4.60 -20.89 6.57
CA ALA A 113 -5.56 -19.82 6.81
C ALA A 113 -6.37 -19.43 5.56
N GLY A 114 -5.97 -19.90 4.37
CA GLY A 114 -6.66 -19.62 3.10
C GLY A 114 -6.53 -18.16 2.64
N LYS A 115 -5.53 -17.43 3.14
CA LYS A 115 -5.36 -15.99 2.90
C LYS A 115 -4.17 -15.71 1.97
N PRO A 116 -4.13 -14.56 1.28
CA PRO A 116 -2.96 -14.13 0.53
C PRO A 116 -1.81 -13.68 1.45
N LEU A 117 -0.59 -13.59 0.89
CA LEU A 117 0.59 -13.08 1.57
C LEU A 117 1.30 -12.02 0.72
N LEU A 118 1.57 -10.87 1.32
CA LEU A 118 2.56 -9.92 0.83
C LEU A 118 3.91 -10.21 1.52
N ILE A 119 4.98 -10.34 0.74
CA ILE A 119 6.35 -10.42 1.26
C ILE A 119 7.06 -9.11 0.96
N VAL A 120 7.49 -8.39 2.01
CA VAL A 120 8.34 -7.21 1.92
C VAL A 120 9.69 -7.56 2.52
N ALA A 121 10.71 -7.67 1.65
CA ALA A 121 12.05 -8.05 2.06
C ALA A 121 13.11 -7.12 1.46
N GLU A 122 14.36 -7.16 1.93
CA GLU A 122 15.46 -6.45 1.23
C GLU A 122 15.48 -6.83 -0.25
N GLU A 123 15.39 -8.14 -0.52
CA GLU A 123 15.32 -8.72 -1.85
C GLU A 123 14.76 -10.14 -1.76
N VAL A 124 13.95 -10.55 -2.74
CA VAL A 124 13.57 -11.96 -2.94
C VAL A 124 14.11 -12.38 -4.29
N GLU A 125 15.00 -13.37 -4.32
CA GLU A 125 15.77 -13.72 -5.50
C GLU A 125 15.97 -15.23 -5.67
N GLY A 126 16.57 -15.62 -6.79
CA GLY A 126 16.99 -16.98 -7.06
C GLY A 126 15.85 -18.00 -7.00
N GLU A 127 16.11 -19.10 -6.29
CA GLU A 127 15.18 -20.21 -6.12
C GLU A 127 13.88 -19.79 -5.42
N ALA A 128 13.97 -18.94 -4.40
CA ALA A 128 12.81 -18.47 -3.65
C ALA A 128 11.81 -17.75 -4.57
N LEU A 129 12.27 -16.77 -5.35
CA LEU A 129 11.41 -16.03 -6.27
C LEU A 129 10.78 -16.95 -7.34
N ALA A 130 11.59 -17.83 -7.95
CA ALA A 130 11.11 -18.76 -8.96
C ALA A 130 10.01 -19.69 -8.41
N THR A 131 10.19 -20.20 -7.19
CA THR A 131 9.23 -21.09 -6.55
C THR A 131 7.93 -20.37 -6.19
N LEU A 132 8.02 -19.15 -5.65
CA LEU A 132 6.84 -18.32 -5.37
C LEU A 132 6.03 -18.02 -6.63
N VAL A 133 6.71 -17.67 -7.73
CA VAL A 133 6.06 -17.40 -9.02
C VAL A 133 5.33 -18.65 -9.54
N VAL A 134 6.00 -19.81 -9.59
CA VAL A 134 5.39 -21.04 -10.09
C VAL A 134 4.20 -21.48 -9.24
N ASN A 135 4.29 -21.36 -7.91
CA ASN A 135 3.19 -21.71 -7.02
C ASN A 135 2.01 -20.74 -7.12
N THR A 136 2.28 -19.45 -7.37
CA THR A 136 1.23 -18.45 -7.60
C THR A 136 0.49 -18.72 -8.91
N ILE A 137 1.21 -19.01 -10.01
CA ILE A 137 0.61 -19.37 -11.31
C ILE A 137 -0.26 -20.63 -11.19
N ARG A 138 0.17 -21.61 -10.39
CA ARG A 138 -0.58 -22.85 -10.15
C ARG A 138 -1.75 -22.68 -9.18
N GLY A 139 -1.92 -21.49 -8.57
CA GLY A 139 -2.97 -21.22 -7.58
C GLY A 139 -2.78 -21.94 -6.25
N ILE A 140 -1.58 -22.46 -5.96
CA ILE A 140 -1.28 -23.19 -4.72
C ILE A 140 -1.18 -22.22 -3.55
N VAL A 141 -0.53 -21.07 -3.75
CA VAL A 141 -0.43 -20.00 -2.76
C VAL A 141 -0.66 -18.67 -3.47
N LYS A 142 -1.42 -17.75 -2.86
CA LYS A 142 -1.61 -16.39 -3.35
C LYS A 142 -0.55 -15.49 -2.73
N VAL A 143 0.56 -15.25 -3.42
CA VAL A 143 1.68 -14.44 -2.89
C VAL A 143 2.04 -13.32 -3.87
N CYS A 144 2.40 -12.16 -3.33
CA CYS A 144 3.15 -11.14 -4.06
C CYS A 144 4.39 -10.75 -3.25
N ALA A 145 5.53 -10.59 -3.92
CA ALA A 145 6.77 -10.16 -3.29
C ALA A 145 7.24 -8.81 -3.85
N VAL A 146 7.66 -7.93 -2.96
CA VAL A 146 8.16 -6.57 -3.27
C VAL A 146 9.45 -6.30 -2.49
N LYS A 147 10.29 -5.39 -3.00
CA LYS A 147 11.44 -4.91 -2.24
C LYS A 147 10.99 -3.95 -1.15
N ALA A 148 11.69 -3.95 -0.03
CA ALA A 148 11.53 -2.93 0.99
C ALA A 148 12.00 -1.55 0.46
N PRO A 149 11.36 -0.44 0.86
CA PRO A 149 11.80 0.89 0.51
C PRO A 149 13.05 1.30 1.31
N GLY A 150 13.85 2.22 0.75
CA GLY A 150 15.08 2.69 1.39
C GLY A 150 16.25 1.69 1.35
N PHE A 151 17.29 2.00 2.12
CA PHE A 151 18.51 1.20 2.29
C PHE A 151 19.09 1.40 3.70
N GLY A 152 19.89 0.45 4.19
CA GLY A 152 20.53 0.53 5.50
C GLY A 152 19.53 0.78 6.63
N ASP A 153 19.89 1.66 7.58
CA ASP A 153 19.03 1.97 8.75
C ASP A 153 17.70 2.60 8.38
N ARG A 154 17.62 3.29 7.22
CA ARG A 154 16.35 3.84 6.74
C ARG A 154 15.38 2.73 6.35
N ARG A 155 15.86 1.65 5.73
CA ARG A 155 15.02 0.50 5.37
C ARG A 155 14.44 -0.14 6.64
N LYS A 156 15.27 -0.36 7.65
CA LYS A 156 14.83 -0.88 8.96
C LYS A 156 13.75 0.00 9.58
N ALA A 157 13.97 1.31 9.59
CA ALA A 157 13.01 2.25 10.13
C ALA A 157 11.67 2.25 9.38
N MET A 158 11.70 2.10 8.04
CA MET A 158 10.50 2.01 7.21
C MET A 158 9.78 0.65 7.33
N LEU A 159 10.53 -0.45 7.50
CA LEU A 159 9.95 -1.76 7.83
C LEU A 159 9.21 -1.71 9.16
N GLU A 160 9.80 -1.05 10.16
CA GLU A 160 9.17 -0.83 11.46
C GLU A 160 7.91 0.04 11.36
N ASP A 161 7.91 1.06 10.49
CA ASP A 161 6.71 1.87 10.24
C ASP A 161 5.57 1.01 9.68
N MET A 162 5.87 0.12 8.72
CA MET A 162 4.89 -0.84 8.18
C MET A 162 4.45 -1.87 9.23
N ALA A 163 5.35 -2.31 10.11
CA ALA A 163 5.05 -3.24 11.18
C ALA A 163 4.02 -2.64 12.15
N VAL A 164 4.25 -1.40 12.60
CA VAL A 164 3.31 -0.67 13.46
C VAL A 164 1.98 -0.42 12.76
N LEU A 165 1.98 -0.01 11.49
CA LEU A 165 0.76 0.22 10.72
C LEU A 165 -0.10 -1.03 10.55
N THR A 166 0.54 -2.20 10.45
CA THR A 166 -0.13 -3.47 10.11
C THR A 166 -0.29 -4.41 11.31
N GLY A 167 0.23 -4.02 12.48
CA GLY A 167 0.25 -4.86 13.68
C GLY A 167 1.17 -6.07 13.59
N GLY A 168 2.16 -6.04 12.69
CA GLY A 168 3.15 -7.11 12.51
C GLY A 168 4.45 -6.88 13.28
N THR A 169 5.37 -7.83 13.16
CA THR A 169 6.74 -7.73 13.70
C THR A 169 7.75 -7.83 12.57
N VAL A 170 8.78 -6.96 12.58
CA VAL A 170 9.89 -7.08 11.63
C VAL A 170 10.77 -8.28 12.00
N ILE A 171 10.84 -9.26 11.11
CA ILE A 171 11.73 -10.41 11.27
C ILE A 171 13.15 -9.97 10.92
N SER A 172 13.98 -9.77 11.94
CA SER A 172 15.40 -9.41 11.79
C SER A 172 16.28 -10.27 12.69
N GLU A 173 17.39 -10.74 12.13
CA GLU A 173 18.40 -11.50 12.87
C GLU A 173 19.05 -10.67 13.97
N GLU A 174 19.06 -9.33 13.83
CA GLU A 174 19.65 -8.41 14.82
C GLU A 174 18.89 -8.40 16.15
N VAL A 175 17.58 -8.72 16.12
CA VAL A 175 16.74 -8.86 17.30
C VAL A 175 16.52 -10.33 17.69
N GLY A 176 17.27 -11.25 17.07
CA GLY A 176 17.23 -12.68 17.38
C GLY A 176 16.04 -13.44 16.76
N LEU A 177 15.31 -12.82 15.83
CA LEU A 177 14.22 -13.47 15.09
C LEU A 177 14.76 -14.09 13.80
N SER A 178 14.30 -15.30 13.48
CA SER A 178 14.64 -15.98 12.22
C SER A 178 13.38 -16.31 11.43
N LEU A 179 13.50 -16.27 10.10
CA LEU A 179 12.38 -16.53 9.20
C LEU A 179 11.83 -17.96 9.35
N GLU A 180 12.71 -18.93 9.59
CA GLU A 180 12.37 -20.34 9.87
C GLU A 180 11.52 -20.53 11.14
N LYS A 181 11.53 -19.57 12.07
CA LYS A 181 10.77 -19.61 13.31
C LYS A 181 9.57 -18.66 13.29
N ALA A 182 9.43 -17.87 12.22
CA ALA A 182 8.33 -16.93 12.09
C ALA A 182 7.01 -17.68 12.00
N THR A 183 6.02 -17.16 12.70
CA THR A 183 4.67 -17.68 12.77
C THR A 183 3.69 -16.67 12.17
N ILE A 184 2.43 -17.10 11.98
CA ILE A 184 1.37 -16.19 11.51
C ILE A 184 1.16 -15.02 12.47
N ALA A 185 1.45 -15.20 13.77
CA ALA A 185 1.31 -14.15 14.77
C ALA A 185 2.33 -13.01 14.61
N ASP A 186 3.44 -13.27 13.91
CA ASP A 186 4.46 -12.25 13.63
C ASP A 186 4.11 -11.43 12.38
N LEU A 187 3.15 -11.90 11.57
CA LEU A 187 2.77 -11.26 10.31
C LEU A 187 1.81 -10.09 10.57
N GLY A 188 2.03 -9.00 9.86
CA GLY A 188 1.07 -7.89 9.79
C GLY A 188 -0.19 -8.30 9.03
N ARG A 189 -1.23 -7.48 9.15
CA ARG A 189 -2.49 -7.63 8.41
C ARG A 189 -2.98 -6.30 7.88
N ALA A 190 -3.74 -6.36 6.80
CA ALA A 190 -4.46 -5.23 6.24
C ALA A 190 -5.78 -5.72 5.63
N LYS A 191 -6.72 -4.82 5.36
CA LYS A 191 -7.94 -5.18 4.65
C LYS A 191 -7.68 -5.44 3.18
N LYS A 192 -6.81 -4.64 2.56
CA LYS A 192 -6.43 -4.81 1.16
C LYS A 192 -5.03 -4.27 0.90
N ILE A 193 -4.34 -4.90 -0.06
CA ILE A 193 -3.08 -4.42 -0.60
C ILE A 193 -3.18 -4.41 -2.12
N GLN A 194 -2.74 -3.33 -2.73
CA GLN A 194 -2.59 -3.24 -4.18
C GLN A 194 -1.12 -3.02 -4.53
N VAL A 195 -0.60 -3.86 -5.42
CA VAL A 195 0.79 -3.78 -5.89
C VAL A 195 0.78 -3.56 -7.40
N SER A 196 1.24 -2.39 -7.84
CA SER A 196 1.46 -2.06 -9.25
C SER A 196 2.92 -2.30 -9.64
N LYS A 197 3.30 -1.91 -10.87
CA LYS A 197 4.68 -1.99 -11.36
C LYS A 197 5.66 -1.15 -10.53
N GLU A 198 5.19 -0.02 -9.99
CA GLU A 198 6.05 0.98 -9.35
C GLU A 198 5.72 1.16 -7.87
N ASN A 199 4.48 0.90 -7.45
CA ASN A 199 3.99 1.23 -6.11
C ASN A 199 3.36 0.03 -5.41
N THR A 200 3.43 0.04 -4.08
CA THR A 200 2.63 -0.82 -3.19
C THR A 200 1.84 0.06 -2.25
N THR A 201 0.53 -0.19 -2.17
CA THR A 201 -0.40 0.53 -1.31
C THR A 201 -1.04 -0.43 -0.32
N ILE A 202 -0.87 -0.14 0.97
CA ILE A 202 -1.49 -0.86 2.08
C ILE A 202 -2.72 -0.06 2.52
N ILE A 203 -3.89 -0.69 2.49
CA ILE A 203 -5.18 -0.05 2.76
C ILE A 203 -5.78 -0.70 4.00
N ASP A 204 -6.09 0.14 5.01
CA ASP A 204 -6.73 -0.25 6.26
C ASP A 204 -5.90 -1.32 7.01
N GLY A 205 -4.72 -0.89 7.47
CA GLY A 205 -3.78 -1.71 8.25
C GLY A 205 -4.34 -2.06 9.63
N ALA A 206 -4.06 -3.27 10.11
CA ALA A 206 -4.60 -3.78 11.38
C ALA A 206 -3.84 -3.31 12.64
N GLY A 207 -2.95 -2.32 12.50
CA GLY A 207 -2.22 -1.72 13.62
C GLY A 207 -3.12 -0.92 14.56
N GLU A 208 -2.78 -0.88 15.85
CA GLU A 208 -3.51 -0.03 16.79
C GLU A 208 -3.21 1.45 16.54
N THR A 209 -4.26 2.27 16.47
CA THR A 209 -4.15 3.74 16.26
C THR A 209 -3.19 4.40 17.25
N THR A 210 -3.21 3.97 18.51
CA THR A 210 -2.29 4.46 19.56
C THR A 210 -0.82 4.17 19.24
N GLY A 211 -0.53 3.00 18.65
CA GLY A 211 0.81 2.62 18.19
C GLY A 211 1.27 3.49 17.02
N ILE A 212 0.37 3.72 16.05
CA ILE A 212 0.63 4.58 14.88
C ILE A 212 0.90 6.03 15.33
N GLU A 213 0.06 6.58 16.20
CA GLU A 213 0.25 7.94 16.76
C GLU A 213 1.56 8.06 17.55
N ALA A 214 1.89 7.06 18.36
CA ALA A 214 3.15 7.02 19.08
C ALA A 214 4.35 7.00 18.13
N ARG A 215 4.26 6.22 17.04
CA ARG A 215 5.30 6.16 16.01
C ARG A 215 5.46 7.50 15.29
N ILE A 216 4.37 8.14 14.91
CA ILE A 216 4.38 9.48 14.31
C ILE A 216 5.05 10.49 15.26
N LYS A 217 4.73 10.44 16.56
CA LYS A 217 5.32 11.33 17.56
C LYS A 217 6.84 11.11 17.70
N GLN A 218 7.29 9.86 17.69
CA GLN A 218 8.73 9.54 17.72
C GLN A 218 9.47 10.14 16.51
N ILE A 219 8.91 10.00 15.31
CA ILE A 219 9.54 10.53 14.08
C ILE A 219 9.52 12.07 14.10
N LYS A 220 8.46 12.70 14.61
CA LYS A 220 8.40 14.16 14.79
C LYS A 220 9.47 14.69 15.76
N ALA A 221 9.75 13.98 16.84
CA ALA A 221 10.86 14.35 17.74
C ALA A 221 12.22 14.27 17.01
N GLN A 222 12.44 13.23 16.20
CA GLN A 222 13.67 13.09 15.39
C GLN A 222 13.83 14.25 14.38
N ILE A 223 12.73 14.80 13.85
CA ILE A 223 12.74 15.96 12.96
C ILE A 223 13.23 17.23 13.68
N GLU A 224 12.90 17.38 14.95
CA GLU A 224 13.32 18.55 15.75
C GLU A 224 14.80 18.45 16.14
N GLU A 225 15.28 17.24 16.42
CA GLU A 225 16.66 16.98 16.85
C GLU A 225 17.68 16.99 15.70
N THR A 226 17.25 16.67 14.47
CA THR A 226 18.18 16.60 13.34
C THR A 226 18.65 17.98 12.87
N SER A 227 19.96 18.14 12.70
CA SER A 227 20.57 19.32 12.09
C SER A 227 20.75 19.19 10.57
N SER A 228 20.37 18.06 9.98
CA SER A 228 20.53 17.75 8.56
C SER A 228 19.23 17.99 7.82
N ASP A 229 19.24 18.90 6.84
CA ASP A 229 18.07 19.18 5.99
C ASP A 229 17.63 17.95 5.21
N TYR A 230 18.58 17.12 4.78
CA TYR A 230 18.30 15.86 4.10
C TYR A 230 17.53 14.89 5.01
N ASP A 231 17.98 14.69 6.26
CA ASP A 231 17.29 13.79 7.17
C ASP A 231 15.92 14.34 7.58
N ARG A 232 15.83 15.67 7.75
CA ARG A 232 14.57 16.37 8.02
C ARG A 232 13.53 16.08 6.93
N GLU A 233 13.90 16.25 5.66
CA GLU A 233 13.04 15.94 4.51
C GLU A 233 12.58 14.47 4.53
N LYS A 234 13.52 13.54 4.75
CA LYS A 234 13.20 12.10 4.74
C LYS A 234 12.38 11.63 5.93
N LEU A 235 12.51 12.26 7.08
CA LEU A 235 11.62 12.00 8.21
C LEU A 235 10.23 12.61 7.98
N GLN A 236 10.15 13.78 7.34
CA GLN A 236 8.87 14.38 6.95
C GLN A 236 8.09 13.50 5.96
N GLU A 237 8.76 12.94 4.97
CA GLU A 237 8.16 11.96 4.04
C GLU A 237 7.55 10.76 4.79
N ARG A 238 8.26 10.23 5.79
CA ARG A 238 7.77 9.10 6.60
C ARG A 238 6.56 9.48 7.44
N VAL A 239 6.57 10.66 8.07
CA VAL A 239 5.41 11.18 8.81
C VAL A 239 4.23 11.37 7.88
N ALA A 240 4.43 11.94 6.68
CA ALA A 240 3.35 12.14 5.72
C ALA A 240 2.71 10.82 5.31
N LYS A 241 3.52 9.77 5.06
CA LYS A 241 3.03 8.43 4.69
C LYS A 241 2.27 7.74 5.82
N LEU A 242 2.64 7.96 7.08
CA LEU A 242 1.94 7.37 8.24
C LEU A 242 0.71 8.18 8.66
N ALA A 243 0.75 9.51 8.54
CA ALA A 243 -0.32 10.39 9.03
C ALA A 243 -1.36 10.74 7.98
N GLY A 244 -1.01 10.67 6.68
CA GLY A 244 -1.91 11.03 5.58
C GLY A 244 -3.01 9.99 5.33
N GLY A 245 -2.79 8.74 5.75
CA GLY A 245 -3.69 7.64 5.52
C GLY A 245 -3.93 7.36 4.03
N VAL A 246 -5.01 6.62 3.76
CA VAL A 246 -5.50 6.33 2.41
C VAL A 246 -6.97 6.72 2.32
N ALA A 247 -7.30 7.57 1.36
CA ALA A 247 -8.69 7.85 1.00
C ALA A 247 -9.20 6.74 0.09
N VAL A 248 -10.29 6.10 0.48
CA VAL A 248 -10.95 5.05 -0.29
C VAL A 248 -12.26 5.61 -0.82
N ILE A 249 -12.33 5.78 -2.14
CA ILE A 249 -13.56 6.15 -2.85
C ILE A 249 -14.27 4.84 -3.22
N LYS A 250 -15.41 4.57 -2.59
CA LYS A 250 -16.27 3.44 -2.97
C LYS A 250 -17.30 3.91 -3.97
N VAL A 251 -17.29 3.32 -5.15
CA VAL A 251 -18.18 3.71 -6.24
C VAL A 251 -19.48 2.93 -6.16
N GLY A 252 -20.59 3.63 -5.90
CA GLY A 252 -21.93 3.05 -5.90
C GLY A 252 -22.59 3.12 -7.28
N ALA A 253 -23.40 2.11 -7.59
CA ALA A 253 -24.17 2.04 -8.82
C ALA A 253 -25.38 1.10 -8.70
N SER A 254 -26.30 1.18 -9.67
CA SER A 254 -27.52 0.34 -9.66
C SER A 254 -27.26 -1.07 -10.21
N THR A 255 -26.19 -1.26 -10.97
CA THR A 255 -25.80 -2.54 -11.56
C THR A 255 -24.28 -2.73 -11.51
N GLU A 256 -23.82 -3.99 -11.54
CA GLU A 256 -22.39 -4.33 -11.54
C GLU A 256 -21.64 -3.75 -12.76
N ILE A 257 -22.30 -3.72 -13.92
CA ILE A 257 -21.71 -3.18 -15.17
C ILE A 257 -21.50 -1.67 -15.04
N GLU A 258 -22.51 -0.96 -14.54
CA GLU A 258 -22.42 0.48 -14.30
C GLU A 258 -21.37 0.80 -13.24
N MET A 259 -21.27 -0.02 -12.19
CA MET A 259 -20.24 0.14 -11.15
C MET A 259 -18.83 0.05 -11.73
N LYS A 260 -18.56 -0.94 -12.59
CA LYS A 260 -17.26 -1.13 -13.24
C LYS A 260 -16.93 0.01 -14.21
N GLU A 261 -17.91 0.48 -14.97
CA GLU A 261 -17.77 1.63 -15.87
C GLU A 261 -17.45 2.91 -15.08
N LYS A 262 -18.22 3.18 -14.02
CA LYS A 262 -18.06 4.37 -13.19
C LYS A 262 -16.75 4.33 -12.42
N LYS A 263 -16.35 3.16 -11.90
CA LYS A 263 -15.04 2.95 -11.28
C LYS A 263 -13.90 3.29 -12.24
N ALA A 264 -13.94 2.78 -13.48
CA ALA A 264 -12.94 3.09 -14.49
C ALA A 264 -12.86 4.61 -14.78
N ARG A 265 -14.00 5.30 -14.86
CA ARG A 265 -14.02 6.77 -15.00
C ARG A 265 -13.40 7.51 -13.82
N VAL A 266 -13.61 7.02 -12.59
CA VAL A 266 -13.00 7.62 -11.39
C VAL A 266 -11.49 7.38 -11.38
N GLU A 267 -11.03 6.17 -11.72
CA GLU A 267 -9.62 5.83 -11.82
C GLU A 267 -8.92 6.69 -12.89
N ASP A 268 -9.52 6.83 -14.07
CA ASP A 268 -9.01 7.67 -15.16
C ASP A 268 -8.97 9.16 -14.77
N ALA A 269 -9.97 9.65 -14.02
CA ALA A 269 -10.02 11.04 -13.57
C ALA A 269 -9.03 11.36 -12.44
N LEU A 270 -8.51 10.33 -11.76
CA LEU A 270 -7.52 10.48 -10.70
C LEU A 270 -6.09 10.65 -11.24
N HIS A 271 -5.81 10.13 -12.44
CA HIS A 271 -4.48 10.09 -13.07
C HIS A 271 -4.22 11.32 -13.94
#